data_AF-A0A1H3W5G8-F1
#
_entry.id   AF-A0A1H3W5G8-F1
#
_cell.length_a   1.000
_cell.length_b   1.000
_cell.length_c   1.000
_cell.angle_alpha   90.00
_cell.angle_beta   90.00
_cell.angle_gamma   90.00
#
_symmetry.space_group_name_H-M   'P 1'
#
loop_
_entity.id
_entity.type
_entity.pdbx_description
1 polymer ?
#
loop_
_entity_poly.entity_id
_entity_poly.type
_entity_poly.pdbx_seq_one_letter_code
_entity_poly.pdbx_strand_id
1 'polypeptide(L)'
;MFKKLLASVGIGAAKVDTQLEKDHFVPGEDVHGKVVIQGGDVEQSIDSIYIFLMTEAIREVDDRKVKEKVDLQKYAIANQVIIQAGETKELPFSIKLPYHVPASLGKLPIWFETGVDIPMALDPEDRDPITIPRTRTLKKC
;
A
#
# COMPACT_ATOMS: atom_id res chain seq x y z
N MET A 1 23.03 18.99 9.29
CA MET A 1 22.52 19.36 7.95
C MET A 1 22.79 18.28 6.92
N PHE A 2 24.03 17.78 6.75
CA PHE A 2 24.34 16.72 5.77
C PHE A 2 23.44 15.49 5.82
N LYS A 3 23.15 14.92 7.01
CA LYS A 3 22.25 13.76 7.13
C LYS A 3 20.82 14.01 6.60
N LYS A 4 20.30 15.23 6.75
CA LYS A 4 18.97 15.60 6.20
C LYS A 4 18.98 15.61 4.67
N LEU A 5 20.07 16.10 4.06
CA LEU A 5 20.25 16.09 2.60
C LEU A 5 20.46 14.69 2.01
N LEU A 6 21.03 13.76 2.78
CA LEU A 6 21.17 12.36 2.37
C LEU A 6 19.85 11.60 2.51
N ALA A 7 19.11 11.83 3.59
CA ALA A 7 17.78 11.24 3.79
C ALA A 7 16.81 11.70 2.70
N SER A 8 16.87 12.96 2.25
CA SER A 8 16.01 13.44 1.16
C SER A 8 16.22 12.73 -0.17
N VAL A 9 17.38 12.11 -0.40
CA VAL A 9 17.67 11.31 -1.61
C VAL A 9 17.54 9.80 -1.35
N GLY A 10 16.97 9.39 -0.20
CA GLY A 10 16.70 7.99 0.16
C GLY A 10 17.78 7.31 1.01
N ILE A 11 18.91 7.94 1.29
CA ILE A 11 19.99 7.37 2.11
C ILE A 11 19.71 7.65 3.58
N GLY A 12 19.38 6.62 4.35
CA GLY A 12 18.98 6.78 5.76
C GLY A 12 17.61 7.44 5.92
N ALA A 13 16.74 7.32 4.91
CA ALA A 13 15.35 7.76 4.95
C ALA A 13 14.49 6.81 5.80
N ALA A 14 13.29 7.27 6.18
CA ALA A 14 12.31 6.39 6.82
C ALA A 14 11.87 5.28 5.84
N LYS A 15 11.49 4.12 6.37
CA LYS A 15 10.93 2.99 5.61
C LYS A 15 9.53 2.69 6.10
N VAL A 16 8.73 2.10 5.22
CA VAL A 16 7.37 1.64 5.51
C VAL A 16 7.23 0.17 5.12
N ASP A 17 6.45 -0.57 5.90
CA ASP A 17 6.10 -1.97 5.67
C ASP A 17 4.67 -2.20 6.16
N THR A 18 3.77 -2.61 5.28
CA THR A 18 2.38 -2.91 5.61
C THR A 18 2.27 -4.39 5.93
N GLN A 19 1.76 -4.68 7.12
CA GLN A 19 1.61 -6.05 7.61
C GLN A 19 0.13 -6.36 7.75
N LEU A 20 -0.37 -7.20 6.85
CA LEU A 20 -1.73 -7.72 6.86
C LEU A 20 -1.82 -8.91 7.82
N GLU A 21 -2.96 -9.07 8.51
CA GLU A 21 -3.19 -10.25 9.35
C GLU A 21 -3.31 -11.56 8.55
N LYS A 22 -3.64 -11.44 7.26
CA LYS A 22 -3.73 -12.51 6.28
C LYS A 22 -3.63 -11.97 4.86
N ASP A 23 -3.51 -12.86 3.89
CA ASP A 23 -3.32 -12.55 2.47
C ASP A 23 -4.52 -12.97 1.59
N HIS A 24 -5.54 -13.63 2.16
CA HIS A 24 -6.74 -14.06 1.45
C HIS A 24 -7.99 -13.33 1.95
N PHE A 25 -8.72 -12.70 1.03
CA PHE A 25 -9.89 -11.88 1.34
C PHE A 25 -11.04 -12.13 0.37
N VAL A 26 -12.27 -11.90 0.81
CA VAL A 26 -13.46 -11.87 -0.06
C VAL A 26 -13.96 -10.43 -0.27
N PRO A 27 -14.63 -10.12 -1.39
CA PRO A 27 -15.21 -8.78 -1.61
C PRO A 27 -16.14 -8.36 -0.47
N GLY A 28 -15.97 -7.12 0.02
CA GLY A 28 -16.76 -6.57 1.13
C GLY A 28 -16.25 -6.90 2.54
N GLU A 29 -15.20 -7.72 2.65
CA GLU A 29 -14.55 -8.07 3.91
C GLU A 29 -13.76 -6.90 4.50
N ASP A 30 -13.67 -6.84 5.83
CA ASP A 30 -12.77 -5.94 6.52
C ASP A 30 -11.34 -6.50 6.53
N VAL A 31 -10.39 -5.68 6.10
CA VAL A 31 -8.96 -5.97 6.07
C VAL A 31 -8.34 -5.31 7.29
N HIS A 32 -7.71 -6.14 8.12
CA HIS A 32 -7.00 -5.73 9.33
C HIS A 32 -5.49 -5.89 9.14
N GLY A 33 -4.75 -4.94 9.69
CA GLY A 33 -3.30 -4.93 9.63
C GLY A 33 -2.71 -3.74 10.34
N LYS A 34 -1.42 -3.52 10.11
CA LYS A 34 -0.69 -2.34 10.60
C LYS A 34 0.29 -1.84 9.56
N VAL A 35 0.48 -0.54 9.52
CA VAL A 35 1.63 0.08 8.84
C VAL A 35 2.75 0.21 9.85
N VAL A 36 3.89 -0.41 9.58
CA VAL A 36 5.10 -0.30 10.38
C VAL A 36 6.02 0.71 9.73
N ILE A 37 6.36 1.76 10.47
CA ILE A 37 7.25 2.84 10.02
C ILE A 37 8.55 2.71 10.79
N GLN A 38 9.65 2.59 10.07
CA GLN A 38 10.99 2.62 10.63
C GLN A 38 11.65 3.97 10.32
N GLY A 39 11.90 4.75 11.37
CA GLY A 39 12.62 6.02 11.30
C GLY A 39 14.06 5.83 10.83
N GLY A 40 14.49 6.76 9.99
CA GLY A 40 15.83 6.79 9.42
C GLY A 40 16.88 7.42 10.35
N ASP A 41 17.88 8.08 9.76
CA ASP A 41 19.00 8.68 10.50
C ASP A 41 18.68 10.02 11.18
N VAL A 42 17.54 10.60 10.84
CA VAL A 42 17.05 11.89 11.32
C VAL A 42 15.54 11.85 11.53
N GLU A 43 15.05 12.73 12.39
CA GLU A 43 13.62 13.01 12.51
C GLU A 43 13.04 13.46 11.16
N GLN A 44 11.88 12.91 10.81
CA GLN A 44 11.11 13.21 9.61
C GLN A 44 9.65 13.47 9.98
N SER A 45 9.05 14.47 9.32
CA SER A 45 7.61 14.71 9.35
C SER A 45 6.97 14.01 8.15
N ILE A 46 5.94 13.22 8.39
CA ILE A 46 5.14 12.54 7.38
C ILE A 46 3.81 13.28 7.30
N ASP A 47 3.49 13.83 6.14
CA ASP A 47 2.28 14.60 5.94
C ASP A 47 1.07 13.67 5.88
N SER A 48 1.19 12.58 5.14
CA SER A 48 0.14 11.57 5.01
C SER A 48 0.63 10.17 4.68
N ILE A 49 -0.16 9.19 5.10
CA ILE A 49 0.01 7.76 4.83
C ILE A 49 -1.29 7.23 4.24
N TYR A 50 -1.18 6.59 3.09
CA TYR A 50 -2.30 5.98 2.39
C TYR A 50 -1.98 4.54 2.00
N ILE A 51 -3.05 3.74 1.92
CA ILE A 51 -3.01 2.44 1.26
C ILE A 51 -3.89 2.53 0.02
N PHE A 52 -3.39 2.02 -1.10
CA PHE A 52 -4.13 1.86 -2.34
C PHE A 52 -4.40 0.39 -2.58
N LEU A 53 -5.63 0.04 -2.93
CA LEU A 53 -5.94 -1.25 -3.53
C LEU A 53 -5.70 -1.14 -5.03
N MET A 54 -4.83 -1.99 -5.55
CA MET A 54 -4.30 -1.88 -6.90
C MET A 54 -4.55 -3.15 -7.71
N THR A 55 -4.63 -3.01 -9.03
CA THR A 55 -4.62 -4.11 -10.00
C THR A 55 -3.84 -3.73 -11.25
N GLU A 56 -3.62 -4.68 -12.16
CA GLU A 56 -3.15 -4.40 -13.52
C GLU A 56 -4.29 -4.52 -14.55
N ALA A 57 -4.24 -3.67 -15.58
CA ALA A 57 -5.02 -3.78 -16.81
C ALA A 57 -4.10 -3.86 -18.04
N ILE A 58 -4.59 -4.44 -19.14
CA ILE A 58 -3.89 -4.47 -20.41
C ILE A 58 -4.52 -3.42 -21.33
N ARG A 59 -3.71 -2.47 -21.79
CA ARG A 59 -4.08 -1.47 -22.79
C ARG A 59 -3.35 -1.77 -24.10
N GLU A 60 -4.05 -1.61 -25.22
CA GLU A 60 -3.45 -1.75 -26.55
C GLU A 60 -3.04 -0.36 -27.07
N VAL A 61 -1.78 -0.23 -27.47
CA VAL A 61 -1.20 0.99 -28.03
C VAL A 61 -0.33 0.58 -29.22
N ASP A 62 -0.64 1.08 -30.41
CA ASP A 62 0.10 0.81 -31.65
C ASP A 62 0.36 -0.70 -31.88
N ASP A 63 -0.71 -1.51 -31.82
CA ASP A 63 -0.70 -2.99 -31.93
C ASP A 63 0.17 -3.71 -30.87
N ARG A 64 0.51 -3.03 -29.77
CA ARG A 64 1.24 -3.61 -28.63
C ARG A 64 0.39 -3.61 -27.38
N LYS A 65 0.48 -4.71 -26.61
CA LYS A 65 -0.15 -4.83 -25.29
C LYS A 65 0.78 -4.27 -24.22
N VAL A 66 0.33 -3.25 -23.51
CA VAL A 66 1.03 -2.63 -22.39
C VAL A 66 0.26 -2.91 -21.11
N LYS A 67 0.97 -3.27 -20.04
CA LYS A 67 0.39 -3.40 -18.70
C LYS A 67 0.39 -2.03 -18.02
N GLU A 68 -0.73 -1.67 -17.43
CA GLU A 68 -0.92 -0.43 -16.70
C GLU A 68 -1.47 -0.73 -15.31
N LYS A 69 -0.96 -0.01 -14.29
CA LYS A 69 -1.51 -0.08 -12.94
C LYS A 69 -2.85 0.65 -12.89
N VAL A 70 -3.78 0.12 -12.12
CA VAL A 70 -5.10 0.71 -11.90
C VAL A 70 -5.39 0.77 -10.41
N ASP A 71 -5.64 1.98 -9.93
CA ASP A 71 -6.09 2.26 -8.57
C ASP A 71 -7.58 1.91 -8.46
N LEU A 72 -7.91 0.91 -7.65
CA LEU A 72 -9.29 0.51 -7.38
C LEU A 72 -9.90 1.33 -6.24
N GLN A 73 -9.13 1.60 -5.19
CA GLN A 73 -9.58 2.33 -4.01
C GLN A 73 -8.39 2.91 -3.25
N LYS A 74 -8.53 4.14 -2.72
CA LYS A 74 -7.57 4.77 -1.81
C LYS A 74 -8.13 4.82 -0.39
N TYR A 75 -7.30 4.54 0.61
CA TYR A 75 -7.62 4.61 2.03
C TYR A 75 -6.63 5.55 2.74
N ALA A 76 -7.15 6.53 3.48
CA ALA A 76 -6.33 7.35 4.37
C ALA A 76 -6.09 6.60 5.69
N ILE A 77 -4.82 6.43 6.05
CA ILE A 77 -4.41 5.70 7.24
C ILE A 77 -4.06 6.65 8.38
N ALA A 78 -3.20 7.62 8.11
CA ALA A 78 -2.80 8.62 9.10
C ALA A 78 -2.29 9.89 8.41
N ASN A 79 -2.33 11.01 9.14
CA ASN A 79 -1.79 12.29 8.72
C ASN A 79 -0.93 12.87 9.86
N GLN A 80 0.00 13.75 9.52
CA GLN A 80 0.81 14.52 10.48
C GLN A 80 1.55 13.62 11.51
N VAL A 81 2.27 12.62 10.99
CA VAL A 81 3.04 11.69 11.82
C VAL A 81 4.48 12.17 11.90
N ILE A 82 5.01 12.38 13.10
CA ILE A 82 6.44 12.60 13.31
C ILE A 82 7.08 11.24 13.62
N ILE A 83 8.15 10.90 12.91
CA ILE A 83 8.99 9.72 13.17
C ILE A 83 10.40 10.18 13.55
N GLN A 84 10.86 9.79 14.73
CA GLN A 84 12.19 10.11 15.24
C GLN A 84 13.26 9.23 14.58
N ALA A 85 14.52 9.64 14.69
CA ALA A 85 15.64 8.85 14.18
C ALA A 85 15.69 7.46 14.86
N GLY A 86 15.69 6.39 14.06
CA GLY A 86 15.68 5.01 14.54
C GLY A 86 14.41 4.53 15.24
N GLU A 87 13.37 5.36 15.39
CA GLU A 87 12.09 4.97 16.01
C GLU A 87 11.37 3.92 15.15
N THR A 88 10.71 2.95 15.78
CA THR A 88 9.73 2.09 15.12
C THR A 88 8.33 2.51 15.59
N LYS A 89 7.44 2.84 14.65
CA LYS A 89 6.05 3.21 14.95
C LYS A 89 5.10 2.27 14.22
N GLU A 90 4.11 1.75 14.94
CA GLU A 90 3.07 0.88 14.36
C GLU A 90 1.73 1.62 14.35
N LEU A 91 1.10 1.67 13.18
CA LEU A 91 -0.21 2.28 12.98
C LEU A 91 -1.22 1.20 12.57
N PRO A 92 -2.03 0.68 13.51
CA PRO A 92 -3.05 -0.32 13.17
C PRO A 92 -4.14 0.30 12.30
N PHE A 93 -4.68 -0.47 11.36
CA PHE A 93 -5.78 -0.04 10.51
C PHE A 93 -6.85 -1.12 10.33
N SER A 94 -8.02 -0.66 9.92
CA SER A 94 -9.14 -1.50 9.47
C SER A 94 -9.77 -0.81 8.27
N ILE A 95 -9.71 -1.45 7.09
CA ILE A 95 -10.27 -0.91 5.84
C ILE A 95 -11.25 -1.91 5.23
N LYS A 96 -12.33 -1.43 4.62
CA LYS A 96 -13.30 -2.29 3.97
C LYS A 96 -12.94 -2.51 2.51
N LEU A 97 -12.78 -3.77 2.10
CA LEU A 97 -12.52 -4.13 0.72
C LEU A 97 -13.76 -3.83 -0.15
N PRO A 98 -13.64 -3.23 -1.35
CA PRO A 98 -14.78 -2.89 -2.17
C PRO A 98 -15.49 -4.14 -2.70
N TYR A 99 -16.82 -4.14 -2.74
CA TYR A 99 -17.61 -5.27 -3.29
C TYR A 99 -17.35 -5.53 -4.79
N HIS A 100 -16.87 -4.52 -5.52
CA HIS A 100 -16.60 -4.60 -6.95
C HIS A 100 -15.16 -5.05 -7.27
N VAL A 101 -14.35 -5.37 -6.24
CA VAL A 101 -12.99 -5.86 -6.45
C VAL A 101 -13.05 -7.17 -7.27
N PRO A 102 -12.24 -7.31 -8.34
CA PRO A 102 -12.24 -8.53 -9.13
C PRO A 102 -11.67 -9.70 -8.32
N ALA A 103 -12.04 -10.93 -8.70
CA ALA A 103 -11.31 -12.10 -8.23
C ALA A 103 -9.91 -12.12 -8.86
N SER A 104 -8.90 -12.63 -8.14
CA SER A 104 -7.52 -12.83 -8.60
C SER A 104 -7.46 -13.98 -9.63
N LEU A 105 -8.08 -13.78 -10.79
CA LEU A 105 -8.21 -14.77 -11.85
C LEU A 105 -6.91 -14.90 -12.65
N GLY A 106 -6.17 -15.98 -12.41
CA GLY A 106 -5.00 -16.33 -13.23
C GLY A 106 -3.86 -15.32 -13.10
N LYS A 107 -3.74 -14.39 -14.05
CA LYS A 107 -2.64 -13.41 -14.18
C LYS A 107 -3.04 -11.97 -13.80
N LEU A 108 -4.18 -11.75 -13.15
CA LEU A 108 -4.60 -10.42 -12.70
C LEU A 108 -4.17 -10.22 -11.24
N PRO A 109 -2.99 -9.63 -10.98
CA PRO A 109 -2.51 -9.39 -9.63
C PRO A 109 -3.38 -8.33 -8.96
N ILE A 110 -3.62 -8.52 -7.67
CA ILE A 110 -4.23 -7.53 -6.78
C ILE A 110 -3.28 -7.37 -5.61
N TRP A 111 -3.02 -6.13 -5.21
CA TRP A 111 -2.13 -5.83 -4.09
C TRP A 111 -2.57 -4.58 -3.36
N PHE A 112 -2.11 -4.44 -2.12
CA PHE A 112 -2.10 -3.17 -1.43
C PHE A 112 -0.77 -2.47 -1.69
N GLU A 113 -0.81 -1.19 -2.04
CA GLU A 113 0.35 -0.33 -2.22
C GLU A 113 0.33 0.77 -1.16
N THR A 114 1.37 0.84 -0.33
CA THR A 114 1.47 1.85 0.72
C THR A 114 2.25 3.04 0.19
N GLY A 115 1.64 4.22 0.26
CA GLY A 115 2.27 5.50 -0.06
C GLY A 115 2.42 6.36 1.18
N VAL A 116 3.58 7.00 1.32
CA VAL A 116 3.92 7.86 2.46
C VAL A 116 4.50 9.15 1.93
N ASP A 117 3.81 10.27 2.17
CA ASP A 117 4.25 11.58 1.67
C ASP A 117 5.16 12.25 2.72
N ILE A 118 6.43 12.44 2.37
CA ILE A 118 7.43 13.09 3.22
C ILE A 118 7.94 14.37 2.52
N PRO A 119 7.70 15.57 3.09
CA PRO A 119 8.13 16.82 2.48
C PRO A 119 9.62 16.86 2.16
N MET A 120 9.93 17.14 0.88
CA MET A 120 11.30 17.25 0.37
C MET A 120 12.15 15.98 0.57
N ALA A 121 11.53 14.80 0.67
CA ALA A 121 12.23 13.53 0.68
C ALA A 121 11.66 12.58 -0.37
N LEU A 122 12.40 11.51 -0.65
CA LEU A 122 11.89 10.41 -1.44
C LEU A 122 10.88 9.62 -0.62
N ASP A 123 9.67 9.50 -1.14
CA ASP A 123 8.58 8.78 -0.49
C ASP A 123 8.89 7.27 -0.47
N PRO A 124 8.85 6.61 0.70
CA PRO A 124 8.96 5.17 0.75
C PRO A 124 7.67 4.53 0.23
N GLU A 125 7.82 3.46 -0.54
CA GLU A 125 6.72 2.65 -1.05
C GLU A 125 6.84 1.21 -0.54
N ASP A 126 5.69 0.56 -0.41
CA ASP A 126 5.61 -0.86 -0.10
C ASP A 126 4.45 -1.52 -0.86
N ARG A 127 4.55 -2.83 -1.14
CA ARG A 127 3.57 -3.60 -1.90
C ARG A 127 3.31 -4.98 -1.31
N ASP A 128 2.04 -5.22 -0.99
CA ASP A 128 1.55 -6.47 -0.43
C ASP A 128 0.57 -7.17 -1.38
N PRO A 129 0.99 -8.23 -2.08
CA PRO A 129 0.08 -9.03 -2.89
C PRO A 129 -1.01 -9.67 -2.04
N ILE A 130 -2.24 -9.65 -2.54
CA ILE A 130 -3.39 -10.33 -1.91
C ILE A 130 -4.08 -11.26 -2.89
N THR A 131 -4.77 -12.26 -2.34
CA THR A 131 -5.56 -13.23 -3.09
C THR A 131 -7.04 -13.04 -2.82
N ILE A 132 -7.80 -12.81 -3.89
CA ILE A 132 -9.25 -12.80 -3.86
C ILE A 132 -9.74 -14.04 -4.60
N PRO A 133 -10.14 -15.11 -3.87
CA PRO A 133 -10.58 -16.33 -4.51
C PRO A 133 -11.87 -16.07 -5.29
N ARG A 134 -12.11 -16.87 -6.33
CA ARG A 134 -13.44 -16.90 -6.95
C ARG A 134 -14.45 -17.26 -5.87
N THR A 135 -15.35 -16.34 -5.56
CA THR A 135 -16.55 -16.67 -4.77
C THR A 135 -17.27 -17.78 -5.51
N ARG A 136 -17.20 -19.01 -4.98
CA ARG A 136 -18.04 -20.10 -5.47
C ARG A 136 -19.45 -19.70 -5.08
N THR A 137 -20.23 -19.15 -6.01
CA THR A 137 -21.66 -18.90 -5.79
C THR A 137 -22.23 -20.19 -5.21
N LEU A 138 -22.55 -20.18 -3.92
CA LEU A 138 -23.32 -21.25 -3.33
C LEU A 138 -24.61 -21.24 -4.13
N LYS A 139 -24.85 -22.31 -4.90
CA LYS A 139 -26.18 -22.59 -5.45
C LYS A 139 -27.14 -22.43 -4.28
N LYS A 140 -28.02 -21.43 -4.36
CA LYS A 140 -29.15 -21.32 -3.44
C LYS A 140 -29.85 -22.69 -3.49
N CYS A 141 -29.91 -23.35 -2.33
CA CYS A 141 -30.82 -24.48 -2.13
C CYS A 141 -32.26 -24.00 -2.31
#